data_AF-A0A8S2GYU1-F1
#
_entry.id   AF-A0A8S2GYU1-F1
#
_cell.length_a   1.000
_cell.length_b   1.000
_cell.length_c   1.000
_cell.angle_alpha   90.00
_cell.angle_beta   90.00
_cell.angle_gamma   90.00
#
_symmetry.space_group_name_H-M   'P 1'
#
loop_
_entity.id
_entity.type
_entity.pdbx_description
1 polymer ?
#
loop_
_entity_poly.entity_id
_entity_poly.type
_entity_poly.pdbx_seq_one_letter_code
_entity_poly.pdbx_strand_id
1 'polypeptide(L)'
;MLFALIVISSIAVTYIDAGSNENYESRLSKHGCSNECYRHVGVYYLSESNSTSFGIVTFQPDGTFSAVDSTEDGNKYSTDPGDTPYSNEYGIWKCNGKNGIEATSLDFSFPSLALPCFRSVDINRYSLKFDHDKVEGKLSYTSYKQDSLGPNQSPVPVYGPIEGSVQGYKVFSLCEEKQHNKYW
;
A
#
# COMPACT_ATOMS: atom_id res chain seq x y z
N MET A 1 19.79 41.28 10.51
CA MET A 1 18.98 40.54 9.54
C MET A 1 19.74 39.26 9.20
N LEU A 2 19.55 38.15 9.93
CA LEU A 2 18.50 37.12 9.83
C LEU A 2 18.40 36.40 8.46
N PHE A 3 18.86 35.15 8.48
CA PHE A 3 18.54 33.91 7.73
C PHE A 3 18.45 33.90 6.19
N ALA A 4 19.17 32.95 5.58
CA ALA A 4 18.56 31.74 5.01
C ALA A 4 19.64 30.69 4.66
N LEU A 5 19.73 29.63 5.47
CA LEU A 5 20.42 28.38 5.11
C LEU A 5 19.41 27.53 4.34
N ILE A 6 19.61 27.39 3.03
CA ILE A 6 18.85 26.45 2.21
C ILE A 6 19.45 25.07 2.46
N VAL A 7 18.77 24.26 3.29
CA VAL A 7 19.07 22.84 3.43
C VAL A 7 18.45 22.12 2.23
N ILE A 8 19.28 21.76 1.25
CA ILE A 8 18.88 20.85 0.18
C ILE A 8 18.92 19.45 0.79
N SER A 9 17.76 18.96 1.27
CA SER A 9 17.64 17.55 1.65
C SER A 9 17.63 16.72 0.37
N SER A 10 18.76 16.09 0.07
CA SER A 10 18.85 15.07 -0.97
C SER A 10 17.87 13.94 -0.62
N ILE A 11 16.77 13.84 -1.37
CA ILE A 11 15.97 12.62 -1.37
C ILE A 11 16.86 11.58 -2.03
N ALA A 12 17.49 10.72 -1.23
CA ALA A 12 18.09 9.50 -1.72
C ALA A 12 16.94 8.63 -2.24
N VAL A 13 16.64 8.76 -3.53
CA VAL A 13 15.82 7.79 -4.25
C VAL A 13 16.68 6.54 -4.33
N THR A 14 16.47 5.61 -3.41
CA THR A 14 17.01 4.25 -3.56
C THR A 14 16.34 3.64 -4.77
N TYR A 15 17.07 3.60 -5.88
CA TYR A 15 16.74 2.81 -7.07
C TYR A 15 16.56 1.36 -6.60
N ILE A 16 15.32 0.88 -6.57
CA ILE A 16 15.07 -0.56 -6.50
C ILE A 16 15.29 -1.05 -7.93
N ASP A 17 16.44 -1.65 -8.17
CA ASP A 17 16.77 -2.30 -9.44
C ASP A 17 15.78 -3.45 -9.66
N ALA A 18 14.81 -3.24 -10.55
CA ALA A 18 13.80 -4.22 -10.93
C ALA A 18 14.37 -5.41 -11.74
N GLY A 19 15.70 -5.46 -11.93
CA GLY A 19 16.38 -6.48 -12.75
C GLY A 19 17.30 -7.44 -12.00
N SER A 20 17.46 -7.36 -10.67
CA SER A 20 18.39 -8.28 -9.98
C SER A 20 17.75 -9.65 -9.72
N ASN A 21 18.27 -10.67 -10.39
CA ASN A 21 17.95 -12.10 -10.21
C ASN A 21 18.55 -12.63 -8.90
N GLU A 22 18.38 -11.89 -7.80
CA GLU A 22 18.75 -12.33 -6.46
C GLU A 22 17.60 -13.18 -5.90
N ASN A 23 17.92 -14.40 -5.43
CA ASN A 23 16.94 -15.26 -4.75
C ASN A 23 16.22 -14.49 -3.64
N TYR A 24 14.92 -14.75 -3.45
CA TYR A 24 14.07 -14.14 -2.42
C TYR A 24 14.72 -14.16 -1.00
N GLU A 25 15.40 -15.26 -0.67
CA GLU A 25 16.23 -15.45 0.54
C GLU A 25 17.42 -14.47 0.66
N SER A 26 18.04 -14.07 -0.46
CA SER A 26 19.11 -13.06 -0.53
C SER A 26 18.58 -11.67 -0.20
N ARG A 27 17.38 -11.31 -0.68
CA ARG A 27 16.76 -10.01 -0.35
C ARG A 27 16.37 -9.94 1.14
N LEU A 28 15.83 -11.03 1.68
CA LEU A 28 15.56 -11.20 3.11
C LEU A 28 16.82 -11.06 3.99
N SER A 29 17.96 -11.61 3.55
CA SER A 29 19.20 -11.57 4.32
C SER A 29 19.99 -10.26 4.15
N LYS A 30 19.91 -9.61 2.98
CA LYS A 30 20.58 -8.33 2.67
C LYS A 30 19.81 -7.11 3.22
N HIS A 31 18.52 -7.26 3.47
CA HIS A 31 17.66 -6.26 4.12
C HIS A 31 17.12 -6.77 5.45
N GLY A 32 17.88 -7.65 6.14
CA GLY A 32 17.50 -8.32 7.38
C GLY A 32 16.50 -7.54 8.21
N CYS A 33 15.49 -8.24 8.74
CA CYS A 33 14.39 -7.70 9.55
C CYS A 33 14.81 -6.87 10.79
N SER A 34 16.08 -6.46 10.91
CA SER A 34 16.70 -5.59 11.89
C SER A 34 16.40 -4.10 11.75
N ASN A 35 15.74 -3.63 10.67
CA ASN A 35 15.27 -2.24 10.62
C ASN A 35 13.93 -2.12 11.36
N GLU A 36 13.73 -1.07 12.16
CA GLU A 36 12.50 -0.80 12.94
C GLU A 36 11.23 -0.80 12.06
N CYS A 37 11.38 -0.65 10.75
CA CYS A 37 10.28 -0.71 9.80
C CYS A 37 9.89 -2.14 9.37
N TYR A 38 10.83 -3.09 9.37
CA TYR A 38 10.56 -4.47 8.98
C TYR A 38 9.74 -5.24 10.02
N ARG A 39 9.53 -4.71 11.23
CA ARG A 39 8.54 -5.26 12.16
C ARG A 39 7.10 -5.16 11.64
N HIS A 40 6.85 -4.33 10.64
CA HIS A 40 5.54 -4.17 9.99
C HIS A 40 5.36 -5.11 8.79
N VAL A 41 6.37 -5.92 8.47
CA VAL A 41 6.27 -6.98 7.45
C VAL A 41 5.41 -8.11 8.01
N GLY A 42 4.39 -8.48 7.27
CA GLY A 42 3.37 -9.41 7.74
C GLY A 42 2.06 -9.34 6.97
N VAL A 43 1.12 -10.15 7.44
CA VAL A 43 -0.25 -10.25 6.93
C VAL A 43 -1.18 -9.57 7.93
N TYR A 44 -2.06 -8.72 7.43
CA TYR A 44 -2.97 -7.90 8.21
C TYR A 44 -4.41 -8.11 7.76
N TYR A 45 -5.32 -8.24 8.70
CA TYR A 45 -6.75 -8.11 8.45
C TYR A 45 -7.13 -6.65 8.68
N LEU A 46 -7.63 -5.98 7.65
CA LEU A 46 -8.14 -4.62 7.70
C LEU A 46 -9.65 -4.62 7.48
N SER A 47 -10.34 -3.69 8.12
CA SER A 47 -11.78 -3.45 7.94
C SER A 47 -12.01 -1.96 7.80
N GLU A 48 -12.92 -1.58 6.92
CA GLU A 48 -13.32 -0.18 6.80
C GLU A 48 -14.31 0.17 7.93
N SER A 49 -14.10 1.33 8.55
CA SER A 49 -14.97 1.79 9.63
C SER A 49 -16.41 1.93 9.14
N ASN A 50 -17.36 1.34 9.86
CA ASN A 50 -18.80 1.35 9.56
C ASN A 50 -19.18 0.64 8.25
N SER A 51 -18.34 -0.28 7.77
CA SER A 51 -18.63 -1.13 6.61
C SER A 51 -18.42 -2.61 6.97
N THR A 52 -19.07 -3.50 6.23
CA THR A 52 -18.79 -4.94 6.22
C THR A 52 -17.59 -5.27 5.33
N SER A 53 -17.06 -4.29 4.58
CA SER A 53 -15.86 -4.44 3.76
C SER A 53 -14.62 -4.70 4.61
N PHE A 54 -13.86 -5.72 4.20
CA PHE A 54 -12.61 -6.12 4.84
C PHE A 54 -11.56 -6.50 3.82
N GLY A 55 -10.30 -6.51 4.22
CA GLY A 55 -9.19 -6.86 3.35
C GLY A 55 -8.11 -7.63 4.08
N ILE A 56 -7.40 -8.48 3.34
CA ILE A 56 -6.16 -9.11 3.79
C ILE A 56 -5.02 -8.44 3.04
N VAL A 57 -4.18 -7.70 3.77
CA VAL A 57 -3.05 -6.96 3.21
C VAL A 57 -1.75 -7.59 3.66
N THR A 58 -0.87 -7.90 2.71
CA THR A 58 0.44 -8.50 2.98
C THR A 58 1.54 -7.54 2.59
N PHE A 59 2.30 -7.06 3.57
CA PHE A 59 3.51 -6.26 3.35
C PHE A 59 4.73 -7.17 3.33
N GLN A 60 5.41 -7.21 2.18
CA GLN A 60 6.56 -8.06 1.95
C GLN A 60 7.85 -7.29 2.26
N PRO A 61 8.90 -7.95 2.78
CA PRO A 61 10.14 -7.28 3.20
C PRO A 61 10.92 -6.66 2.04
N ASP A 62 10.53 -6.97 0.83
CA ASP A 62 11.17 -6.53 -0.40
C ASP A 62 10.62 -5.17 -0.91
N GLY A 63 9.66 -4.59 -0.17
CA GLY A 63 9.00 -3.31 -0.50
C GLY A 63 7.74 -3.46 -1.35
N THR A 64 7.32 -4.68 -1.69
CA THR A 64 6.05 -4.93 -2.39
C THR A 64 4.93 -5.28 -1.42
N PHE A 65 3.68 -5.04 -1.83
CA PHE A 65 2.52 -5.50 -1.09
C PHE A 65 1.47 -6.07 -2.03
N SER A 66 0.63 -6.93 -1.47
CA SER A 66 -0.59 -7.41 -2.10
C SER A 66 -1.77 -7.25 -1.14
N ALA A 67 -2.93 -6.88 -1.66
CA ALA A 67 -4.17 -6.86 -0.91
C ALA A 67 -5.22 -7.72 -1.61
N VAL A 68 -6.06 -8.38 -0.81
CA VAL A 68 -7.31 -8.97 -1.27
C VAL A 68 -8.41 -8.31 -0.48
N ASP A 69 -9.23 -7.48 -1.13
CA ASP A 69 -10.30 -6.74 -0.48
C ASP A 69 -11.64 -7.39 -0.84
N SER A 70 -12.45 -7.69 0.17
CA SER A 70 -13.82 -8.15 0.04
C SER A 70 -14.78 -7.03 0.31
N THR A 71 -15.77 -6.90 -0.55
CA THR A 71 -16.95 -6.08 -0.27
C THR A 71 -18.19 -6.94 -0.42
N GLU A 72 -19.20 -6.67 0.41
CA GLU A 72 -20.47 -7.41 0.40
C GLU A 72 -21.16 -7.32 -0.98
N ASP A 73 -20.79 -6.33 -1.80
CA ASP A 73 -21.29 -6.08 -3.16
C ASP A 73 -20.32 -6.47 -4.30
N GLY A 74 -19.13 -6.99 -3.99
CA GLY A 74 -18.07 -7.24 -4.97
C GLY A 74 -17.40 -5.97 -5.47
N ASN A 75 -16.09 -5.88 -5.25
CA ASN A 75 -15.24 -4.69 -5.42
C ASN A 75 -15.72 -3.44 -4.63
N LYS A 76 -14.81 -2.75 -3.95
CA LYS A 76 -15.13 -1.67 -3.00
C LYS A 76 -15.82 -0.44 -3.60
N TYR A 77 -15.81 -0.39 -4.93
CA TYR A 77 -16.33 0.70 -5.72
C TYR A 77 -17.22 0.23 -6.89
N SER A 78 -17.62 -1.06 -6.92
CA SER A 78 -18.49 -1.54 -8.00
C SER A 78 -19.97 -1.44 -7.69
N THR A 79 -20.73 -1.23 -8.77
CA THR A 79 -22.18 -1.25 -8.83
C THR A 79 -22.69 -2.29 -9.85
N ASP A 80 -21.83 -3.18 -10.36
CA ASP A 80 -22.21 -4.16 -11.38
C ASP A 80 -22.82 -5.41 -10.71
N PRO A 81 -24.09 -5.78 -10.97
CA PRO A 81 -24.80 -6.87 -10.28
C PRO A 81 -24.29 -8.29 -10.58
N GLY A 82 -23.05 -8.43 -11.02
CA GLY A 82 -22.34 -9.70 -11.22
C GLY A 82 -20.89 -9.69 -10.75
N ASP A 83 -20.50 -8.68 -9.96
CA ASP A 83 -19.09 -8.46 -9.65
C ASP A 83 -18.50 -9.48 -8.67
N THR A 84 -17.23 -9.79 -8.87
CA THR A 84 -16.49 -10.69 -8.00
C THR A 84 -16.47 -10.13 -6.57
N PRO A 85 -16.85 -10.91 -5.54
CA PRO A 85 -16.92 -10.48 -4.14
C PRO A 85 -15.57 -10.03 -3.53
N TYR A 86 -14.51 -10.06 -4.34
CA TYR A 86 -13.14 -9.79 -3.99
C TYR A 86 -12.42 -9.03 -5.13
N SER A 87 -11.61 -8.03 -4.77
CA SER A 87 -10.60 -7.42 -5.64
C SER A 87 -9.20 -7.82 -5.17
N ASN A 88 -8.25 -7.85 -6.11
CA ASN A 88 -6.83 -8.06 -5.79
C ASN A 88 -6.06 -6.80 -6.15
N GLU A 89 -5.21 -6.34 -5.24
CA GLU A 89 -4.32 -5.22 -5.49
C GLU A 89 -2.86 -5.64 -5.31
N TYR A 90 -2.00 -5.03 -6.11
CA TYR A 90 -0.55 -5.18 -5.99
C TYR A 90 0.11 -3.81 -6.07
N GLY A 91 1.15 -3.61 -5.27
CA GLY A 91 1.84 -2.33 -5.28
C GLY A 91 3.13 -2.34 -4.49
N ILE A 92 3.57 -1.14 -4.18
CA ILE A 92 4.77 -0.90 -3.40
C ILE A 92 4.43 -0.22 -2.09
N TRP A 93 5.23 -0.47 -1.07
CA TRP A 93 5.12 0.19 0.21
C TRP A 93 6.48 0.65 0.70
N LYS A 94 6.43 1.62 1.62
CA LYS A 94 7.59 2.15 2.30
C LYS A 94 7.21 2.53 3.72
N CYS A 95 8.24 2.69 4.54
CA CYS A 95 8.13 3.19 5.90
C CYS A 95 7.66 4.64 5.90
N ASN A 96 6.76 4.97 6.82
CA ASN A 96 6.45 6.34 7.20
C ASN A 96 6.73 6.53 8.69
N GLY A 97 7.98 6.91 8.99
CA GLY A 97 8.49 6.95 10.36
C GLY A 97 8.61 5.56 10.98
N LYS A 98 8.62 5.51 12.33
CA LYS A 98 8.85 4.28 13.08
C LYS A 98 7.63 3.35 13.07
N ASN A 99 6.44 3.91 13.21
CA ASN A 99 5.20 3.17 13.47
C ASN A 99 4.23 3.24 12.29
N GLY A 100 4.70 3.46 11.06
CA GLY A 100 3.79 3.67 9.94
C GLY A 100 4.30 3.13 8.61
N ILE A 101 3.34 2.87 7.73
CA ILE A 101 3.55 2.47 6.34
C ILE A 101 2.76 3.42 5.43
N GLU A 102 3.37 3.77 4.31
CA GLU A 102 2.67 4.26 3.13
C GLU A 102 2.74 3.20 2.04
N ALA A 103 1.60 2.79 1.50
CA ALA A 103 1.52 1.85 0.39
C ALA A 103 0.74 2.46 -0.77
N THR A 104 1.09 2.09 -2.00
CA THR A 104 0.42 2.56 -3.22
C THR A 104 0.32 1.42 -4.23
N SER A 105 -0.90 1.09 -4.63
CA SER A 105 -1.18 0.21 -5.75
C SER A 105 -1.62 1.03 -6.97
N LEU A 106 -1.40 0.45 -8.14
CA LEU A 106 -1.89 0.98 -9.40
C LEU A 106 -2.67 -0.14 -10.08
N ASP A 107 -3.92 0.14 -10.41
CA ASP A 107 -4.75 -0.73 -11.21
C ASP A 107 -5.04 -0.09 -12.56
N PHE A 108 -5.02 -0.89 -13.62
CA PHE A 108 -5.26 -0.47 -14.99
C PHE A 108 -6.58 -1.08 -15.46
N SER A 109 -7.67 -0.39 -15.19
CA SER A 109 -9.01 -0.90 -15.48
C SER A 109 -9.45 -0.59 -16.91
N PHE A 110 -10.07 -1.57 -17.57
CA PHE A 110 -10.78 -1.37 -18.83
C PHE A 110 -12.08 -2.18 -18.87
N PRO A 111 -13.25 -1.53 -19.04
CA PRO A 111 -13.55 -0.12 -18.78
C PRO A 111 -13.72 0.16 -17.28
N SER A 112 -13.48 1.40 -16.83
CA SER A 112 -13.64 1.75 -15.41
C SER A 112 -15.09 1.99 -15.01
N LEU A 113 -15.42 1.68 -13.76
CA LEU A 113 -16.77 1.74 -13.17
C LEU A 113 -17.40 3.14 -13.18
N ALA A 114 -16.58 4.19 -13.08
CA ALA A 114 -17.05 5.58 -13.16
C ALA A 114 -17.25 6.04 -14.62
N LEU A 115 -16.61 5.37 -15.57
CA LEU A 115 -16.47 5.81 -16.96
C LEU A 115 -16.39 4.61 -17.92
N PRO A 116 -17.56 4.00 -18.25
CA PRO A 116 -17.63 2.75 -19.03
C PRO A 116 -17.05 2.82 -20.45
N CYS A 117 -16.58 4.00 -20.89
CA CYS A 117 -16.03 4.23 -22.23
C CYS A 117 -14.52 4.55 -22.23
N PHE A 118 -13.83 4.55 -21.08
CA PHE A 118 -12.43 4.94 -21.00
C PHE A 118 -11.58 3.93 -20.23
N ARG A 119 -10.32 3.82 -20.63
CA ARG A 119 -9.26 3.20 -19.83
C ARG A 119 -8.97 4.11 -18.64
N SER A 120 -8.99 3.58 -17.43
CA SER A 120 -8.55 4.31 -16.25
C SER A 120 -7.23 3.78 -15.72
N VAL A 121 -6.58 4.63 -14.95
CA VAL A 121 -5.58 4.22 -13.98
C VAL A 121 -6.12 4.59 -12.63
N ASP A 122 -6.31 3.58 -11.80
CA ASP A 122 -6.83 3.71 -10.46
C ASP A 122 -5.67 3.62 -9.47
N ILE A 123 -5.61 4.55 -8.53
CA ILE A 123 -4.54 4.65 -7.56
C ILE A 123 -5.15 4.50 -6.17
N ASN A 124 -4.83 3.41 -5.49
CA ASN A 124 -5.11 3.26 -4.07
C ASN A 124 -3.89 3.63 -3.26
N ARG A 125 -4.10 4.35 -2.14
CA ARG A 125 -3.05 4.68 -1.19
C ARG A 125 -3.47 4.31 0.22
N TYR A 126 -2.63 3.53 0.88
CA TYR A 126 -2.77 3.23 2.30
C TYR A 126 -1.82 4.12 3.09
N SER A 127 -2.34 4.75 4.14
CA SER A 127 -1.53 5.43 5.17
C SER A 127 -1.87 4.80 6.51
N LEU A 128 -1.02 3.89 6.97
CA LEU A 128 -1.26 3.04 8.12
C LEU A 128 -0.33 3.39 9.27
N LYS A 129 -0.85 3.26 10.49
CA LYS A 129 -0.13 3.37 11.75
C LYS A 129 -0.33 2.11 12.57
N PHE A 130 0.73 1.70 13.25
CA PHE A 130 0.78 0.45 14.01
C PHE A 130 1.01 0.74 15.49
N ASP A 131 0.16 0.14 16.32
CA ASP A 131 0.34 0.04 17.77
C ASP A 131 0.31 -1.44 18.15
N HIS A 132 1.51 -2.01 18.33
CA HIS A 132 1.70 -3.46 18.46
C HIS A 132 1.04 -4.21 17.29
N ASP A 133 0.11 -5.11 17.59
CA ASP A 133 -0.61 -5.87 16.58
C ASP A 133 -1.80 -5.09 16.00
N LYS A 134 -2.17 -3.94 16.56
CA LYS A 134 -3.27 -3.13 16.02
C LYS A 134 -2.77 -2.24 14.89
N VAL A 135 -3.61 -2.07 13.88
CA VAL A 135 -3.37 -1.17 12.77
C VAL A 135 -4.59 -0.28 12.56
N GLU A 136 -4.33 1.00 12.33
CA GLU A 136 -5.34 1.99 11.97
C GLU A 136 -4.80 2.89 10.87
N GLY A 137 -5.68 3.52 10.10
CA GLY A 137 -5.21 4.40 9.05
C GLY A 137 -6.29 4.86 8.10
N LYS A 138 -5.83 5.27 6.93
CA LYS A 138 -6.67 5.71 5.82
C LYS A 138 -6.37 4.92 4.56
N LEU A 139 -7.42 4.57 3.83
CA LEU A 139 -7.35 4.20 2.43
C LEU A 139 -7.86 5.38 1.61
N SER A 140 -7.13 5.76 0.56
CA SER A 140 -7.65 6.69 -0.45
C SER A 140 -7.63 6.10 -1.84
N TYR A 141 -8.70 6.33 -2.59
CA TYR A 141 -8.88 5.89 -3.97
C TYR A 141 -8.98 7.11 -4.89
N THR A 142 -8.28 7.10 -6.01
CA THR A 142 -8.40 8.14 -7.05
C THR A 142 -8.27 7.50 -8.43
N SER A 143 -9.17 7.87 -9.34
CA SER A 143 -9.16 7.39 -10.72
C SER A 143 -8.77 8.51 -11.68
N TYR A 144 -7.96 8.16 -12.67
CA TYR A 144 -7.52 9.05 -13.75
C TYR A 144 -7.85 8.43 -15.11
N LYS A 145 -8.11 9.27 -16.11
CA LYS A 145 -8.16 8.79 -17.50
C LYS A 145 -6.75 8.42 -17.94
N GLN A 146 -6.54 7.20 -18.46
CA GLN A 146 -5.20 6.74 -18.85
C GLN A 146 -4.51 7.70 -19.83
N ASP A 147 -5.25 8.20 -20.82
CA ASP A 147 -4.73 9.12 -21.84
C ASP A 147 -4.32 10.50 -21.30
N SER A 148 -4.66 10.81 -20.05
CA SER A 148 -4.32 12.09 -19.39
C SER A 148 -3.03 12.05 -18.56
N LEU A 149 -2.36 10.89 -18.48
CA LEU A 149 -1.17 10.68 -17.63
C LEU A 149 0.16 10.89 -18.38
N GLY A 150 0.18 11.80 -19.36
CA GLY A 150 1.39 12.10 -20.13
C GLY A 150 2.47 12.84 -19.32
N PRO A 151 3.77 12.72 -19.69
CA PRO A 151 4.89 13.30 -18.94
C PRO A 151 4.88 14.83 -18.82
N ASN A 152 4.07 15.51 -19.63
CA ASN A 152 3.92 16.97 -19.64
C ASN A 152 2.48 17.42 -19.30
N GLN A 153 1.66 16.52 -18.77
CA GLN A 153 0.29 16.81 -18.39
C GLN A 153 0.16 16.73 -16.88
N SER A 154 -0.53 17.70 -16.27
CA SER A 154 -0.96 17.58 -14.88
C SER A 154 -2.13 16.60 -14.84
N PRO A 155 -2.00 15.44 -14.14
CA PRO A 155 -3.10 14.50 -14.01
C PRO A 155 -4.32 15.18 -13.40
N VAL A 156 -5.46 15.18 -14.09
CA VAL A 156 -6.73 15.62 -13.52
C VAL A 156 -7.53 14.37 -13.16
N PRO A 157 -7.88 14.17 -11.88
CA PRO A 157 -8.66 13.01 -11.49
C PRO A 157 -10.04 13.09 -12.15
N VAL A 158 -10.49 11.96 -12.68
CA VAL A 158 -11.87 11.80 -13.17
C VAL A 158 -12.83 11.42 -12.05
N TYR A 159 -12.30 10.85 -10.96
CA TYR A 159 -13.05 10.49 -9.77
C TYR A 159 -12.12 10.44 -8.54
N GLY A 160 -12.67 10.78 -7.36
CA GLY A 160 -11.91 10.87 -6.11
C GLY A 160 -11.13 12.20 -5.94
N PRO A 161 -10.32 12.32 -4.88
CA PRO A 161 -10.00 11.27 -3.90
C PRO A 161 -11.20 10.94 -3.01
N ILE A 162 -11.46 9.64 -2.85
CA ILE A 162 -12.34 9.13 -1.79
C ILE A 162 -11.45 8.63 -0.67
N GLU A 163 -11.75 9.01 0.56
CA GLU A 163 -11.03 8.53 1.75
C GLU A 163 -11.95 7.71 2.63
N GLY A 164 -11.44 6.57 3.09
CA GLY A 164 -12.07 5.73 4.11
C GLY A 164 -11.11 5.49 5.27
N SER A 165 -11.64 5.45 6.48
CA SER A 165 -10.86 5.02 7.65
C SER A 165 -10.81 3.50 7.69
N VAL A 166 -9.64 2.95 7.97
CA VAL A 166 -9.43 1.51 8.13
C VAL A 166 -8.88 1.20 9.51
N GLN A 167 -9.29 0.06 10.05
CA GLN A 167 -8.80 -0.48 11.32
C GLN A 167 -8.63 -1.98 11.20
N GLY A 168 -7.72 -2.56 11.97
CA GLY A 168 -7.40 -3.96 11.82
C GLY A 168 -6.38 -4.47 12.80
N TYR A 169 -5.86 -5.65 12.49
CA TYR A 169 -4.82 -6.29 13.28
C TYR A 169 -3.86 -7.13 12.43
N LYS A 170 -2.65 -7.32 12.94
CA LYS A 170 -1.64 -8.23 12.40
C LYS A 170 -2.07 -9.66 12.68
N VAL A 171 -2.18 -10.46 11.62
CA VAL A 171 -2.54 -11.88 11.68
C VAL A 171 -1.28 -12.74 11.75
N PHE A 172 -0.26 -12.38 10.97
CA PHE A 172 0.99 -13.14 10.88
C PHE A 172 2.19 -12.21 10.68
N SER A 173 3.31 -12.50 11.35
CA SER A 173 4.57 -11.80 11.12
C SER A 173 5.42 -12.57 10.12
N LEU A 174 5.82 -11.93 9.03
CA LEU A 174 6.73 -12.51 8.04
C LEU A 174 8.21 -12.29 8.39
N CYS A 175 8.46 -11.39 9.35
CA CYS A 175 9.73 -11.20 10.01
C CYS A 175 9.60 -11.63 11.46
N GLU A 176 10.25 -12.72 11.86
CA GLU A 176 10.41 -13.03 13.28
C GLU A 176 11.51 -12.14 13.86
N GLU A 177 11.20 -11.39 14.91
CA GLU A 177 12.27 -10.92 15.79
C GLU A 177 12.94 -12.17 16.34
N LYS A 178 14.23 -12.37 16.00
CA LYS A 178 15.05 -13.34 16.71
C LYS A 178 15.03 -12.92 18.17
N GLN A 179 14.20 -13.58 18.98
CA GLN A 179 14.33 -13.49 20.42
C GLN A 179 15.71 -14.03 20.73
N HIS A 180 16.65 -13.12 21.01
CA HIS A 180 17.88 -13.48 21.66
C HIS A 180 17.47 -14.10 23.01
N ASN A 181 17.45 -15.42 23.06
CA ASN A 181 17.42 -16.19 24.30
C ASN A 181 18.60 -15.73 25.16
N LYS A 182 18.38 -14.71 25.99
CA LYS A 182 19.24 -14.30 27.09
C LYS A 182 19.04 -15.29 28.25
N TYR A 183 19.37 -16.55 28.02
CA TYR A 183 19.49 -17.54 29.08
C TYR A 183 20.51 -18.58 28.67
N TRP A 184 21.79 -18.21 28.61
CA TRP A 184 22.96 -19.04 28.96
C TRP A 184 24.14 -18.12 29.24
#